data_AF-A0A7S0KLL1-F1
#
_entry.id   AF-A0A7S0KLL1-F1
#
_cell.length_a   1.000
_cell.length_b   1.000
_cell.length_c   1.000
_cell.angle_alpha   90.00
_cell.angle_beta   90.00
_cell.angle_gamma   90.00
#
_symmetry.space_group_name_H-M   'P 1'
#
loop_
_entity.id
_entity.type
_entity.pdbx_description
1 polymer ?
#
loop_
_entity_poly.entity_id
_entity_poly.type
_entity_poly.pdbx_seq_one_letter_code
_entity_poly.pdbx_strand_id
1 'polypeptide(L)'
;PSDASERARRADALDPANAFFVETGLTDALLHVAMGSHPLSHRVQIAALRAIRSVASEPCGDGTRRRLGAAGALDRVAAAATAAEFYGGEDTAASVREEAKTCLRALTTGCEQNMRAALALGCER
;
A
#
# COMPACT_ATOMS: atom_id res chain seq x y z
N PRO A 1 2.84 -28.04 -9.92
CA PRO A 1 2.63 -26.94 -8.97
C PRO A 1 3.57 -27.12 -7.77
N SER A 2 4.56 -26.23 -7.61
CA SER A 2 5.59 -26.40 -6.58
C SER A 2 5.02 -26.14 -5.18
N ASP A 3 5.47 -26.93 -4.22
CA ASP A 3 5.17 -26.89 -2.78
C ASP A 3 5.20 -25.45 -2.19
N ALA A 4 6.06 -24.58 -2.72
CA ALA A 4 6.13 -23.16 -2.36
C ALA A 4 4.86 -22.36 -2.70
N SER A 5 4.19 -22.65 -3.83
CA SER A 5 2.97 -21.94 -4.25
C SER A 5 1.77 -22.35 -3.38
N GLU A 6 1.76 -23.59 -2.90
CA GLU A 6 0.72 -24.11 -2.01
C GLU A 6 0.92 -23.63 -0.56
N ARG A 7 2.17 -23.54 -0.10
CA ARG A 7 2.52 -22.87 1.15
C ARG A 7 2.15 -21.38 1.15
N ALA A 8 2.39 -20.66 0.05
CA ALA A 8 2.00 -19.25 -0.09
C ALA A 8 0.47 -19.07 -0.03
N ARG A 9 -0.31 -19.93 -0.71
CA ARG A 9 -1.79 -19.89 -0.62
C ARG A 9 -2.30 -20.20 0.79
N ARG A 10 -1.67 -21.14 1.50
CA ARG A 10 -2.02 -21.44 2.90
C ARG A 10 -1.68 -20.30 3.84
N ALA A 11 -0.53 -19.64 3.66
CA ALA A 11 -0.17 -18.45 4.42
C ALA A 11 -1.17 -17.30 4.18
N ASP A 12 -1.55 -17.07 2.91
CA ASP A 12 -2.56 -16.07 2.55
C ASP A 12 -3.94 -16.33 3.16
N ALA A 13 -4.36 -17.60 3.24
CA ALA A 13 -5.64 -18.01 3.82
C ALA A 13 -5.66 -17.98 5.36
N LEU A 14 -4.49 -18.05 5.99
CA LEU A 14 -4.33 -18.07 7.46
C LEU A 14 -4.00 -16.70 8.05
N ASP A 15 -3.94 -15.64 7.24
CA ASP A 15 -3.73 -14.28 7.73
C ASP A 15 -5.09 -13.61 8.01
N PRO A 16 -5.57 -13.60 9.27
CA PRO A 16 -6.82 -12.95 9.64
C PRO A 16 -6.78 -11.42 9.43
N ALA A 17 -5.60 -10.80 9.41
CA ALA A 17 -5.49 -9.39 9.06
C ALA A 17 -5.76 -9.19 7.56
N ASN A 18 -5.35 -10.12 6.71
CA ASN A 18 -5.58 -10.05 5.27
C ASN A 18 -7.06 -10.08 4.88
N ALA A 19 -7.82 -11.05 5.41
CA ALA A 19 -9.27 -11.12 5.17
C ALA A 19 -9.98 -9.88 5.74
N PHE A 20 -9.66 -9.49 6.98
CA PHE A 20 -10.30 -8.34 7.62
C PHE A 20 -9.99 -7.02 6.90
N PHE A 21 -8.74 -6.72 6.56
CA PHE A 21 -8.38 -5.43 5.96
C PHE A 21 -8.87 -5.27 4.51
N VAL A 22 -8.86 -6.34 3.72
CA VAL A 22 -9.27 -6.30 2.31
C VAL A 22 -10.79 -6.43 2.16
N GLU A 23 -11.45 -7.28 2.95
CA GLU A 23 -12.88 -7.58 2.75
C GLU A 23 -13.83 -6.60 3.47
N THR A 24 -13.37 -5.89 4.50
CA THR A 24 -14.22 -4.94 5.25
C THR A 24 -14.30 -3.54 4.65
N GLY A 25 -13.63 -3.28 3.53
CA GLY A 25 -13.49 -1.92 2.97
C GLY A 25 -12.54 -1.00 3.75
N LEU A 26 -11.91 -1.52 4.82
CA LEU A 26 -10.91 -0.79 5.60
C LEU A 26 -9.72 -0.35 4.74
N THR A 27 -9.31 -1.17 3.77
CA THR A 27 -8.31 -0.78 2.77
C THR A 27 -8.72 0.49 2.03
N ASP A 28 -9.97 0.58 1.57
CA ASP A 28 -10.44 1.71 0.77
C ASP A 28 -10.56 2.99 1.62
N ALA A 29 -10.98 2.85 2.88
CA ALA A 29 -10.97 3.93 3.87
C ALA A 29 -9.55 4.42 4.18
N LEU A 30 -8.60 3.51 4.39
CA LEU A 30 -7.20 3.87 4.63
C LEU A 30 -6.56 4.54 3.41
N LEU A 31 -6.90 4.08 2.21
CA LEU A 31 -6.42 4.70 0.99
C LEU A 31 -7.02 6.10 0.77
N HIS A 32 -8.30 6.30 1.10
CA HIS A 32 -8.91 7.63 1.10
C HIS A 32 -8.21 8.58 2.09
N VAL A 33 -7.95 8.09 3.30
CA VAL A 33 -7.24 8.85 4.34
C VAL A 33 -5.79 9.15 3.94
N ALA A 34 -5.11 8.23 3.27
CA ALA A 34 -3.75 8.42 2.79
C ALA A 34 -3.64 9.53 1.73
N MET A 35 -4.63 9.66 0.84
CA MET A 35 -4.64 10.72 -0.18
C MET A 35 -4.77 12.13 0.39
N GLY A 36 -5.23 12.27 1.65
CA GLY A 36 -5.27 13.56 2.34
C GLY A 36 -6.29 14.52 1.73
N SER A 37 -7.57 14.38 2.10
CA SER A 37 -8.54 15.47 2.01
C SER A 37 -8.27 16.53 3.10
N HIS A 38 -8.51 17.81 2.78
CA HIS A 38 -8.30 18.98 3.65
C HIS A 38 -9.12 18.87 4.96
N PRO A 39 -8.59 19.13 6.19
CA PRO A 39 -7.21 19.16 6.66
C PRO A 39 -6.90 17.87 7.45
N LEU A 40 -6.61 16.77 6.75
CA LEU A 40 -6.09 15.58 7.43
C LEU A 40 -4.65 15.84 7.89
N SER A 41 -4.42 15.70 9.19
CA SER A 41 -3.07 15.76 9.77
C SER A 41 -2.13 14.80 9.04
N HIS A 42 -0.94 15.25 8.68
CA HIS A 42 0.09 14.39 8.06
C HIS A 42 0.42 13.15 8.89
N ARG A 43 0.23 13.20 10.22
CA ARG A 43 0.36 12.03 11.10
C ARG A 43 -0.67 10.95 10.76
N VAL A 44 -1.89 11.36 10.38
CA VAL A 44 -2.98 10.47 9.98
C VAL A 44 -2.68 9.87 8.60
N GLN A 45 -2.15 10.66 7.65
CA GLN A 45 -1.69 10.14 6.36
C GLN A 45 -0.58 9.10 6.54
N ILE A 46 0.44 9.39 7.35
CA ILE A 46 1.53 8.46 7.67
C ILE A 46 0.99 7.20 8.36
N ALA A 47 0.06 7.35 9.30
CA ALA A 47 -0.56 6.20 9.98
C ALA A 47 -1.32 5.30 8.98
N ALA A 48 -2.04 5.89 8.03
CA ALA A 48 -2.74 5.14 6.99
C ALA A 48 -1.78 4.41 6.05
N LEU A 49 -0.72 5.08 5.59
CA LEU A 49 0.34 4.47 4.78
C LEU A 49 1.03 3.32 5.51
N ARG A 50 1.30 3.48 6.82
CA ARG A 50 1.86 2.41 7.66
C ARG A 50 0.92 1.22 7.78
N ALA A 51 -0.37 1.46 7.95
CA ALA A 51 -1.36 0.39 8.02
C ALA A 51 -1.41 -0.40 6.70
N ILE A 52 -1.45 0.30 5.56
CA ILE A 52 -1.41 -0.34 4.22
C ILE A 52 -0.11 -1.12 4.05
N ARG A 53 1.04 -0.53 4.41
CA ARG A 53 2.34 -1.18 4.36
C ARG A 53 2.36 -2.46 5.20
N SER A 54 1.84 -2.42 6.42
CA SER A 54 1.79 -3.59 7.30
C SER A 54 0.97 -4.73 6.69
N VAL A 55 -0.16 -4.42 6.05
CA VAL A 55 -0.98 -5.42 5.35
C VAL A 55 -0.28 -5.96 4.10
N ALA A 56 0.55 -5.15 3.43
CA ALA A 56 1.31 -5.54 2.24
C ALA A 56 2.68 -6.17 2.54
N SER A 57 3.10 -6.22 3.80
CA SER A 57 4.39 -6.78 4.25
C SER A 57 4.24 -8.23 4.72
N GLU A 58 5.35 -8.96 4.81
CA GLU A 58 5.33 -10.31 5.37
C GLU A 58 4.63 -10.34 6.74
N PRO A 59 3.82 -11.38 7.03
CA PRO A 59 3.73 -12.66 6.33
C PRO A 59 2.79 -12.69 5.11
N CYS A 60 2.21 -11.56 4.68
CA CYS A 60 1.27 -11.56 3.56
C CYS A 60 1.95 -11.99 2.24
N GLY A 61 1.21 -12.74 1.42
CA GLY A 61 1.65 -13.23 0.15
C GLY A 61 1.15 -12.41 -1.04
N ASP A 62 1.48 -12.92 -2.22
CA ASP A 62 1.16 -12.31 -3.52
C ASP A 62 -0.36 -12.16 -3.75
N GLY A 63 -1.20 -13.00 -3.12
CA GLY A 63 -2.66 -12.86 -3.15
C GLY A 63 -3.13 -11.52 -2.57
N THR A 64 -2.66 -11.15 -1.39
CA THR A 64 -2.97 -9.88 -0.71
C THR A 64 -2.58 -8.69 -1.56
N ARG A 65 -1.32 -8.69 -2.00
CA ARG A 65 -0.75 -7.59 -2.80
C ARG A 65 -1.57 -7.36 -4.05
N ARG A 66 -1.94 -8.41 -4.78
CA ARG A 66 -2.82 -8.29 -5.96
C ARG A 66 -4.17 -7.69 -5.61
N ARG A 67 -4.81 -8.08 -4.51
CA ARG A 67 -6.11 -7.51 -4.09
C ARG A 67 -5.97 -6.02 -3.75
N LEU A 68 -4.93 -5.63 -3.03
CA LEU A 68 -4.63 -4.22 -2.75
C LEU A 68 -4.37 -3.44 -4.04
N GLY A 69 -3.62 -4.02 -4.98
CA GLY A 69 -3.38 -3.45 -6.30
C GLY A 69 -4.68 -3.26 -7.09
N ALA A 70 -5.55 -4.27 -7.13
CA ALA A 70 -6.86 -4.20 -7.78
C ALA A 70 -7.80 -3.19 -7.11
N ALA A 71 -7.66 -2.97 -5.80
CA ALA A 71 -8.35 -1.89 -5.10
C ALA A 71 -7.80 -0.50 -5.45
N GLY A 72 -6.74 -0.38 -6.26
CA GLY A 72 -6.10 0.87 -6.68
C GLY A 72 -5.16 1.46 -5.61
N ALA A 73 -4.55 0.61 -4.78
CA ALA A 73 -3.64 1.06 -3.73
C ALA A 73 -2.40 1.78 -4.29
N LEU A 74 -1.90 1.33 -5.44
CA LEU A 74 -0.70 1.92 -6.07
C LEU A 74 -0.95 3.37 -6.48
N ASP A 75 -2.04 3.64 -7.21
CA ASP A 75 -2.40 4.98 -7.67
C ASP A 75 -2.58 5.95 -6.50
N ARG A 76 -3.29 5.51 -5.46
CA ARG A 76 -3.61 6.36 -4.30
C ARG A 76 -2.40 6.63 -3.40
N VAL A 77 -1.49 5.66 -3.26
CA VAL A 77 -0.22 5.87 -2.54
C VAL A 77 0.71 6.80 -3.33
N ALA A 78 0.78 6.64 -4.66
CA ALA A 78 1.53 7.56 -5.52
C ALA A 78 0.95 8.98 -5.44
N ALA A 79 -0.38 9.11 -5.52
CA ALA A 79 -1.07 10.39 -5.38
C ALA A 79 -0.83 11.04 -4.01
N ALA A 80 -0.78 10.26 -2.92
CA ALA A 80 -0.44 10.78 -1.58
C ALA A 80 0.98 11.35 -1.52
N ALA A 81 1.96 10.68 -2.15
CA ALA A 81 3.33 11.17 -2.24
C ALA A 81 3.39 12.49 -3.02
N THR A 82 2.72 12.57 -4.18
CA THR A 82 2.64 13.79 -4.99
C THR A 82 1.92 14.92 -4.26
N ALA A 83 0.77 14.67 -3.65
CA ALA A 83 0.02 15.68 -2.91
C ALA A 83 0.84 16.26 -1.75
N ALA A 84 1.64 15.44 -1.07
CA ALA A 84 2.53 15.91 -0.02
C ALA A 84 3.57 16.93 -0.54
N GLU A 85 4.08 16.78 -1.76
CA GLU A 85 5.02 17.74 -2.38
C GLU A 85 4.38 19.10 -2.68
N PHE A 86 3.14 19.09 -3.16
CA PHE A 86 2.47 20.31 -3.59
C PHE A 86 1.81 21.08 -2.44
N TYR A 87 1.38 20.38 -1.38
CA TYR A 87 0.55 20.96 -0.31
C TYR A 87 1.17 20.89 1.09
N GLY A 88 2.29 20.20 1.29
CA GLY A 88 2.98 20.08 2.58
C GLY A 88 4.11 21.09 2.78
N GLY A 89 4.41 21.43 4.04
CA GLY A 89 5.70 22.07 4.37
C GLY A 89 6.87 21.07 4.22
N GLU A 90 8.07 21.56 3.87
CA GLU A 90 9.22 20.73 3.43
C GLU A 90 9.46 19.47 4.28
N ASP A 91 9.58 19.60 5.60
CA ASP A 91 9.88 18.47 6.50
C ASP A 91 8.75 17.44 6.58
N THR A 92 7.51 17.90 6.48
CA THR A 92 6.34 17.03 6.63
C THR A 92 6.01 16.33 5.32
N ALA A 93 6.22 17.02 4.19
CA ALA A 93 6.15 16.45 2.86
C ALA A 93 7.17 15.31 2.70
N ALA A 94 8.40 15.50 3.17
CA ALA A 94 9.44 14.47 3.13
C ALA A 94 9.03 13.19 3.88
N SER A 95 8.46 13.32 5.08
CA SER A 95 8.03 12.17 5.89
C SER A 95 6.91 11.35 5.24
N VAL A 96 5.94 12.03 4.61
CA VAL A 96 4.85 11.34 3.88
C VAL A 96 5.38 10.62 2.66
N ARG A 97 6.29 11.25 1.89
CA ARG A 97 6.94 10.64 0.72
C ARG A 97 7.73 9.38 1.06
N GLU A 98 8.55 9.43 2.10
CA GLU A 98 9.35 8.28 2.52
C GLU A 98 8.48 7.09 2.94
N GLU A 99 7.39 7.36 3.67
CA GLU A 99 6.44 6.32 4.03
C GLU A 99 5.68 5.79 2.80
N ALA A 100 5.27 6.66 1.86
CA ALA A 100 4.62 6.26 0.62
C ALA A 100 5.54 5.38 -0.25
N LYS A 101 6.82 5.73 -0.38
CA LYS A 101 7.85 4.93 -1.06
C LYS A 101 8.00 3.55 -0.41
N THR A 102 8.07 3.51 0.91
CA THR A 102 8.16 2.24 1.65
C THR A 102 6.90 1.40 1.46
N CYS A 103 5.72 2.03 1.44
CA CYS A 103 4.45 1.38 1.18
C CYS A 103 4.37 0.81 -0.25
N LEU A 104 4.79 1.56 -1.27
CA LEU A 104 4.88 1.08 -2.67
C LEU A 104 5.81 -0.13 -2.79
N ARG A 105 6.94 -0.12 -2.07
CA ARG A 105 7.84 -1.28 -2.04
C ARG A 105 7.16 -2.51 -1.44
N ALA A 106 6.40 -2.35 -0.35
CA ALA A 106 5.64 -3.46 0.24
C ALA A 106 4.57 -4.00 -0.73
N LEU A 107 3.87 -3.13 -1.46
CA LEU A 107 2.86 -3.52 -2.44
C LEU A 107 3.43 -4.26 -3.65
N THR A 108 4.70 -4.03 -4.01
CA THR A 108 5.30 -4.54 -5.25
C THR A 108 6.27 -5.70 -5.04
N THR A 109 6.87 -5.84 -3.85
CA THR A 109 7.84 -6.91 -3.57
C THR A 109 7.18 -8.26 -3.83
N GLY A 110 7.81 -9.15 -4.60
CA GLY A 110 7.26 -10.48 -4.90
C GLY A 110 5.89 -10.52 -5.61
N CYS A 111 5.37 -9.38 -6.09
CA CYS A 111 4.09 -9.30 -6.81
C CYS A 111 4.31 -8.66 -8.19
N GLU A 112 4.47 -9.49 -9.22
CA GLU A 112 4.84 -9.04 -10.57
C GLU A 112 3.77 -8.12 -11.19
N GLN A 113 2.49 -8.42 -10.96
CA GLN A 113 1.38 -7.59 -11.44
C GLN A 113 1.47 -6.16 -10.90
N ASN A 114 1.64 -6.03 -9.58
CA ASN A 114 1.75 -4.71 -8.95
C ASN A 114 3.03 -3.99 -9.37
N MET A 115 4.13 -4.72 -9.55
CA MET A 115 5.38 -4.15 -10.04
C MET A 115 5.21 -3.53 -11.43
N ARG A 116 4.57 -4.23 -12.37
CA ARG A 116 4.27 -3.69 -13.70
C ARG A 116 3.36 -2.46 -13.63
N ALA A 117 2.34 -2.48 -12.78
CA ALA A 117 1.45 -1.35 -12.58
C ALA A 117 2.20 -0.13 -11.99
N ALA A 118 3.08 -0.34 -11.00
CA ALA A 118 3.89 0.74 -10.43
C ALA A 118 4.85 1.36 -11.46
N LEU A 119 5.45 0.56 -12.34
CA LEU A 119 6.30 1.07 -13.43
C LEU A 119 5.50 1.94 -14.41
N ALA A 120 4.26 1.55 -14.73
CA ALA A 120 3.39 2.35 -15.60
C ALA A 120 3.02 3.72 -14.99
N LEU A 121 3.06 3.83 -13.66
CA LEU A 121 2.82 5.07 -12.92
C LEU A 121 4.07 5.96 -12.79
N GLY A 122 5.21 5.56 -13.36
CA GLY A 122 6.47 6.28 -13.22
C GLY A 122 7.03 6.25 -11.78
N CYS A 123 6.57 5.31 -10.96
CA CYS A 123 7.08 5.08 -9.60
C CYS A 123 8.42 4.33 -9.68
N GLU A 124 9.43 4.94 -10.31
CA GLU A 124 10.78 4.38 -10.39
C GLU A 124 11.57 4.70 -9.11
N ARG A 125 11.84 3.64 -8.34
CA ARG A 125 12.77 3.51 -7.19
C ARG A 125 13.08 4.75 -6.34
#